data_AF-A0A2H1VK61-F1
#
_entry.id   AF-A0A2H1VK61-F1
#
_cell.length_a   1.000
_cell.length_b   1.000
_cell.length_c   1.000
_cell.angle_alpha   90.00
_cell.angle_beta   90.00
_cell.angle_gamma   90.00
#
_symmetry.space_group_name_H-M   'P 1'
#
loop_
_entity.id
_entity.type
_entity.pdbx_description
1 polymer ?
#
loop_
_entity_poly.entity_id
_entity_poly.type
_entity_poly.pdbx_seq_one_letter_code
_entity_poly.pdbx_strand_id
1 'polypeptide(L)'
;LYPGEDIAFHFNPRFAEKQLFRNHYEGSKWGTQEISNSVPVNPGDCLEARICCTCDSYKVEVNGKVVCEFKHRIPPGKVTHIGIEGNIIVDKIDFNGGKPPEEPKLPIPVIIPITNGMCPGRRIRINGKTPPGAKRFHVDLQCGPKVNAKEDIAFHFHVHFADNKVVRNHFAASKWGKDECDGGMPFKIGDYFEIFIHCYQDIYRVRVNGNRFCDFIHRISCDKATHVVVDGDCEVSQITFDPCDESAPPC
;
A
#
# COMPACT_ATOMS: atom_id res chain seq x y z
N LEU A 1 1.73 10.89 0.04
CA LEU A 1 2.74 11.35 0.99
C LEU A 1 1.98 11.75 2.21
N TYR A 2 2.23 11.09 3.34
CA TYR A 2 1.58 11.45 4.60
C TYR A 2 1.96 12.90 4.95
N PRO A 3 0.99 13.74 5.37
CA PRO A 3 1.31 15.09 5.82
C PRO A 3 2.32 15.03 6.98
N GLY A 4 3.47 15.67 6.81
CA GLY A 4 4.45 15.89 7.90
C GLY A 4 5.68 14.98 7.93
N GLU A 5 5.87 14.05 6.99
CA GLU A 5 7.11 13.27 6.93
C GLU A 5 8.23 13.97 6.14
N ASP A 6 9.48 13.78 6.60
CA ASP A 6 10.67 14.32 5.94
C ASP A 6 10.94 13.63 4.59
N ILE A 7 11.36 14.38 3.59
CA ILE A 7 11.75 13.90 2.26
C ILE A 7 13.22 14.20 2.06
N ALA A 8 14.09 13.19 2.16
CA ALA A 8 15.53 13.37 1.95
C ALA A 8 15.91 13.79 0.53
N PHE A 9 15.16 13.31 -0.46
CA PHE A 9 15.34 13.64 -1.86
C PHE A 9 14.01 13.60 -2.61
N HIS A 10 13.53 14.77 -3.02
CA HIS A 10 12.38 14.93 -3.89
C HIS A 10 12.86 15.15 -5.32
N PHE A 11 12.45 14.28 -6.24
CA PHE A 11 12.77 14.36 -7.67
C PHE A 11 11.48 14.57 -8.46
N ASN A 12 11.31 15.74 -9.08
CA ASN A 12 10.04 16.17 -9.64
C ASN A 12 10.19 16.75 -11.06
N PRO A 13 10.12 15.90 -12.10
CA PRO A 13 9.98 16.37 -13.48
C PRO A 13 8.63 17.08 -13.65
N ARG A 14 8.65 18.32 -14.13
CA ARG A 14 7.43 19.08 -14.48
C ARG A 14 7.40 19.34 -15.97
N PHE A 15 6.46 18.68 -16.65
CA PHE A 15 6.43 18.65 -18.12
C PHE A 15 5.91 19.94 -18.74
N ALA A 16 5.02 20.69 -18.07
CA ALA A 16 4.50 21.96 -18.59
C ALA A 16 5.60 23.03 -18.62
N GLU A 17 6.40 23.11 -17.56
CA GLU A 17 7.53 24.03 -17.41
C GLU A 17 8.80 23.52 -18.11
N LYS A 18 8.82 22.24 -18.54
CA LYS A 18 10.00 21.54 -19.09
C LYS A 18 11.22 21.63 -18.16
N GLN A 19 10.97 21.55 -16.86
CA GLN A 19 11.98 21.72 -15.83
C GLN A 19 11.95 20.54 -14.87
N LEU A 20 13.14 20.14 -14.41
CA LEU A 20 13.30 19.15 -13.35
C LEU A 20 13.62 19.87 -12.04
N PHE A 21 12.72 19.70 -11.08
CA PHE A 21 12.81 20.26 -9.74
C PHE A 21 13.34 19.20 -8.77
N ARG A 22 14.32 19.59 -7.94
CA ARG A 22 14.89 18.72 -6.91
C ARG A 22 15.00 19.46 -5.59
N ASN A 23 14.66 18.80 -4.48
CA ASN A 23 14.77 19.40 -3.16
C ASN A 23 14.78 18.34 -2.05
N HIS A 24 14.75 18.80 -0.81
CA HIS A 24 14.44 18.03 0.40
C HIS A 24 13.35 18.77 1.18
N TYR A 25 12.62 18.03 1.99
CA TYR A 25 11.63 18.55 2.93
C TYR A 25 12.02 18.05 4.32
N GLU A 26 12.25 18.95 5.27
CA GLU A 26 12.60 18.59 6.64
C GLU A 26 11.89 19.52 7.62
N GLY A 27 11.32 18.98 8.70
CA GLY A 27 10.71 19.79 9.76
C GLY A 27 9.56 20.67 9.24
N SER A 28 8.72 20.07 8.40
CA SER A 28 7.57 20.71 7.75
C SER A 28 7.90 21.86 6.78
N LYS A 29 9.15 21.93 6.27
CA LYS A 29 9.59 22.98 5.33
C LYS A 29 10.40 22.41 4.18
N TRP A 30 10.15 22.96 2.98
CA TRP A 30 11.04 22.74 1.84
C TRP A 30 12.33 23.53 2.02
N GLY A 31 13.46 22.91 1.69
CA GLY A 31 14.74 23.61 1.67
C GLY A 31 15.04 24.28 0.33
N THR A 32 16.34 24.45 0.03
CA THR A 32 16.80 25.15 -1.18
C THR A 32 16.57 24.33 -2.45
N GLN A 33 15.68 24.80 -3.32
CA GLN A 33 15.37 24.09 -4.56
C GLN A 33 16.52 24.13 -5.58
N GLU A 34 16.75 23.02 -6.28
CA GLU A 34 17.62 22.92 -7.45
C GLU A 34 16.77 22.69 -8.71
N ILE A 35 17.08 23.41 -9.79
CA ILE A 35 16.29 23.38 -11.03
C ILE A 35 17.21 23.08 -12.21
N SER A 36 16.81 22.12 -13.05
CA SER A 36 17.38 21.94 -14.39
C SER A 36 16.38 22.42 -15.45
N ASN A 37 16.87 23.12 -16.49
CA ASN A 37 16.05 23.61 -17.60
C ASN A 37 15.77 22.55 -18.68
N SER A 38 15.62 21.30 -18.24
CA SER A 38 15.24 20.16 -19.06
C SER A 38 14.61 19.08 -18.19
N VAL A 39 13.76 18.26 -18.81
CA VAL A 39 13.22 17.03 -18.24
C VAL A 39 13.90 15.82 -18.87
N PRO A 40 14.03 14.69 -18.13
CA PRO A 40 14.75 13.53 -18.63
C PRO A 40 13.95 12.68 -19.64
N VAL A 41 12.62 12.83 -19.64
CA VAL A 41 11.65 12.14 -20.51
C VAL A 41 10.46 13.06 -20.77
N ASN A 42 9.65 12.74 -21.79
CA ASN A 42 8.39 13.43 -22.10
C ASN A 42 7.16 12.56 -21.75
N PRO A 43 5.96 13.15 -21.64
CA PRO A 43 4.73 12.38 -21.49
C PRO A 43 4.57 11.34 -22.61
N GLY A 44 4.35 10.08 -22.23
CA GLY A 44 4.21 8.95 -23.16
C GLY A 44 5.49 8.12 -23.34
N ASP A 45 6.66 8.64 -22.95
CA ASP A 45 7.92 7.89 -23.02
C ASP A 45 7.99 6.79 -21.94
N CYS A 46 8.62 5.66 -22.28
CA CYS A 46 9.07 4.71 -21.26
C CYS A 46 10.26 5.29 -20.48
N LEU A 47 10.35 4.95 -19.19
CA LEU A 47 11.45 5.39 -18.34
C LEU A 47 12.02 4.24 -17.51
N GLU A 48 13.34 4.14 -17.48
CA GLU A 48 14.12 3.45 -16.44
C GLU A 48 14.83 4.54 -15.62
N ALA A 49 14.47 4.69 -14.35
CA ALA A 49 15.15 5.60 -13.43
C ALA A 49 16.03 4.80 -12.45
N ARG A 50 17.33 5.07 -12.44
CA ARG A 50 18.29 4.50 -11.49
C ARG A 50 18.78 5.60 -10.56
N ILE A 51 18.51 5.43 -9.26
CA ILE A 51 18.98 6.34 -8.21
C ILE A 51 20.07 5.62 -7.42
N CYS A 52 21.31 6.05 -7.58
CA CYS A 52 22.46 5.52 -6.88
C CYS A 52 22.78 6.41 -5.67
N CYS A 53 22.64 5.86 -4.46
CA CYS A 53 23.11 6.51 -3.24
C CYS A 53 24.63 6.30 -3.11
N THR A 54 25.41 7.37 -3.25
CA THR A 54 26.85 7.40 -2.96
C THR A 54 27.07 7.84 -1.51
N CYS A 55 28.33 7.97 -1.10
CA CYS A 55 28.69 8.50 0.23
C CYS A 55 28.33 9.98 0.41
N ASP A 56 28.13 10.74 -0.67
CA ASP A 56 27.99 12.20 -0.65
C ASP A 56 26.76 12.73 -1.42
N SER A 57 26.11 11.91 -2.25
CA SER A 57 24.96 12.33 -3.07
C SER A 57 24.03 11.18 -3.49
N TYR A 58 22.89 11.57 -4.05
CA TYR A 58 22.08 10.73 -4.94
C TYR A 58 22.43 11.06 -6.39
N LYS A 59 23.03 10.12 -7.10
CA LYS A 59 23.24 10.22 -8.55
C LYS A 59 22.07 9.58 -9.27
N VAL A 60 21.41 10.32 -10.16
CA VAL A 60 20.24 9.85 -10.89
C VAL A 60 20.59 9.67 -12.35
N GLU A 61 20.27 8.49 -12.87
CA GLU A 61 20.30 8.16 -14.29
C GLU A 61 18.88 7.87 -14.77
N VAL A 62 18.52 8.38 -15.94
CA VAL A 62 17.27 8.05 -16.61
C VAL A 62 17.58 7.57 -18.02
N ASN A 63 17.09 6.39 -18.39
CA ASN A 63 17.34 5.74 -19.69
C ASN A 63 18.85 5.69 -20.03
N GLY A 64 19.67 5.33 -19.04
CA GLY A 64 21.12 5.22 -19.17
C GLY A 64 21.91 6.54 -19.20
N LYS A 65 21.24 7.70 -19.09
CA LYS A 65 21.91 9.02 -19.06
C LYS A 65 21.86 9.62 -17.67
N VAL A 66 22.98 10.15 -17.19
CA VAL A 66 23.02 10.90 -15.93
C VAL A 66 22.23 12.20 -16.09
N VAL A 67 21.22 12.39 -15.24
CA VAL A 67 20.32 13.55 -15.29
C VAL A 67 20.61 14.56 -14.19
N CYS A 68 21.07 14.08 -13.03
CA CYS A 68 21.49 14.95 -11.94
C CYS A 68 22.31 14.21 -10.89
N GLU A 69 22.96 15.00 -10.05
CA GLU A 69 23.53 14.59 -8.78
C GLU A 69 22.99 15.54 -7.71
N PHE A 70 22.40 15.00 -6.64
CA PHE A 70 21.83 15.78 -5.54
C PHE A 70 22.59 15.47 -4.25
N LYS A 71 23.32 16.45 -3.70
CA LYS A 71 24.10 16.24 -2.47
C LYS A 71 23.19 15.90 -1.29
N HIS A 72 23.65 14.99 -0.42
CA HIS A 72 22.90 14.60 0.76
C HIS A 72 22.67 15.80 1.68
N ARG A 73 21.41 16.10 1.98
CA ARG A 73 21.02 17.16 2.93
C ARG A 73 20.42 16.59 4.21
N ILE A 74 19.75 15.45 4.08
CA ILE A 74 19.38 14.56 5.17
C ILE A 74 20.28 13.32 5.05
N PRO A 75 20.83 12.78 6.16
CA PRO A 75 21.66 11.58 6.12
C PRO A 75 20.93 10.42 5.41
N PRO A 76 21.55 9.75 4.41
CA PRO A 76 20.88 8.71 3.63
C PRO A 76 20.43 7.52 4.49
N GLY A 77 21.08 7.27 5.64
CA GLY A 77 20.65 6.24 6.59
C GLY A 77 19.30 6.51 7.28
N LYS A 78 18.73 7.71 7.16
CA LYS A 78 17.36 8.02 7.61
C LYS A 78 16.29 7.67 6.57
N VAL A 79 16.68 7.38 5.33
CA VAL A 79 15.72 7.04 4.27
C VAL A 79 15.27 5.60 4.46
N THR A 80 13.96 5.43 4.64
CA THR A 80 13.34 4.14 4.94
C THR A 80 12.41 3.66 3.83
N HIS A 81 11.88 4.57 3.01
CA HIS A 81 10.85 4.26 2.00
C HIS A 81 11.09 5.08 0.73
N ILE A 82 10.55 4.58 -0.38
CA ILE A 82 10.42 5.31 -1.65
C ILE A 82 8.93 5.65 -1.87
N GLY A 83 8.64 6.92 -2.12
CA GLY A 83 7.31 7.38 -2.52
C GLY A 83 7.30 7.75 -4.00
N ILE A 84 6.34 7.24 -4.75
CA ILE A 84 6.13 7.59 -6.16
C ILE A 84 4.72 8.16 -6.31
N GLU A 85 4.63 9.37 -6.82
CA GLU A 85 3.37 10.09 -6.99
C GLU A 85 3.29 10.76 -8.36
N GLY A 86 2.05 11.07 -8.78
CA GLY A 86 1.74 11.71 -10.05
C GLY A 86 1.29 10.71 -11.13
N ASN A 87 1.28 11.17 -12.38
CA ASN A 87 0.77 10.42 -13.51
C ASN A 87 1.85 9.49 -14.08
N ILE A 88 2.19 8.43 -13.33
CA ILE A 88 3.18 7.41 -13.72
C ILE A 88 2.60 6.01 -13.54
N ILE A 89 2.90 5.12 -14.48
CA ILE A 89 2.63 3.69 -14.37
C ILE A 89 3.95 3.03 -14.00
N VAL A 90 4.03 2.46 -12.80
CA VAL A 90 5.23 1.78 -12.30
C VAL A 90 5.10 0.29 -12.59
N ASP A 91 5.97 -0.21 -13.47
CA ASP A 91 6.03 -1.64 -13.80
C ASP A 91 6.83 -2.43 -12.76
N LYS A 92 8.00 -1.91 -12.37
CA LYS A 92 8.92 -2.57 -11.45
C LYS A 92 9.73 -1.57 -10.64
N ILE A 93 10.04 -1.94 -9.39
CA ILE A 93 11.05 -1.30 -8.56
C ILE A 93 12.04 -2.39 -8.13
N ASP A 94 13.32 -2.17 -8.40
CA ASP A 94 14.41 -3.05 -8.00
C ASP A 94 15.40 -2.32 -7.11
N PHE A 95 15.92 -3.01 -6.09
CA PHE A 95 16.98 -2.51 -5.22
C PHE A 95 18.27 -3.28 -5.52
N ASN A 96 19.21 -2.64 -6.20
CA ASN A 96 20.50 -3.25 -6.54
C ASN A 96 21.55 -2.92 -5.47
N GLY A 97 21.65 -3.81 -4.47
CA GLY A 97 22.59 -3.69 -3.36
C GLY A 97 21.97 -3.10 -2.09
N GLY A 98 22.72 -3.17 -0.99
CA GLY A 98 22.19 -2.95 0.36
C GLY A 98 21.37 -4.15 0.85
N LYS A 99 21.28 -4.32 2.17
CA LYS A 99 20.16 -5.05 2.76
C LYS A 99 19.09 -3.98 3.00
N PRO A 100 18.09 -3.79 2.11
CA PRO A 100 16.96 -2.96 2.47
C PRO A 100 16.49 -3.42 3.85
N PRO A 101 16.09 -2.50 4.75
CA PRO A 101 15.58 -2.90 6.06
C PRO A 101 14.59 -4.04 5.82
N GLU A 102 14.79 -5.19 6.48
CA GLU A 102 13.74 -6.20 6.45
C GLU A 102 12.48 -5.49 6.93
N GLU A 103 11.48 -5.36 6.05
CA GLU A 103 10.23 -4.73 6.43
C GLU A 103 9.75 -5.44 7.70
N PRO A 104 9.41 -4.70 8.77
CA PRO A 104 9.04 -5.31 10.03
C PRO A 104 7.89 -6.28 9.80
N LYS A 105 8.14 -7.58 9.96
CA LYS A 105 7.13 -8.60 9.79
C LYS A 105 6.25 -8.62 11.03
N LEU A 106 4.97 -8.30 10.86
CA LEU A 106 3.99 -8.46 11.92
C LEU A 106 3.81 -9.97 12.21
N PRO A 107 3.75 -10.39 13.48
CA PRO A 107 3.54 -11.79 13.82
C PRO A 107 2.16 -12.25 13.36
N ILE A 108 2.10 -13.42 12.71
CA ILE A 108 0.86 -14.04 12.21
C ILE A 108 0.32 -15.02 13.28
N PRO A 109 -0.99 -14.97 13.63
CA PRO A 109 -2.01 -14.09 13.09
C PRO A 109 -1.81 -12.63 13.55
N VAL A 110 -1.96 -11.70 12.62
CA VAL A 110 -1.99 -10.27 12.92
C VAL A 110 -3.39 -9.93 13.41
N ILE A 111 -3.51 -9.35 14.60
CA ILE A 111 -4.77 -8.88 15.17
C ILE A 111 -4.56 -7.45 15.65
N ILE A 112 -5.22 -6.50 15.00
CA ILE A 112 -5.06 -5.09 15.32
C ILE A 112 -6.42 -4.39 15.39
N PRO A 113 -6.64 -3.56 16.42
CA PRO A 113 -7.87 -2.79 16.54
C PRO A 113 -7.95 -1.71 15.48
N ILE A 114 -9.14 -1.51 14.93
CA ILE A 114 -9.50 -0.33 14.14
C ILE A 114 -9.87 0.76 15.14
N THR A 115 -8.97 1.73 15.38
CA THR A 115 -9.23 2.82 16.32
C THR A 115 -10.52 3.56 15.95
N ASN A 116 -11.46 3.66 16.89
CA ASN A 116 -12.82 4.21 16.70
C ASN A 116 -13.72 3.38 15.76
N GLY A 117 -13.36 2.14 15.44
CA GLY A 117 -14.14 1.24 14.59
C GLY A 117 -14.11 1.63 13.11
N MET A 118 -14.71 0.74 12.30
CA MET A 118 -14.93 0.99 10.89
C MET A 118 -16.11 1.96 10.68
N CYS A 119 -15.97 2.87 9.73
CA CYS A 119 -16.98 3.86 9.34
C CYS A 119 -16.96 4.03 7.82
N PRO A 120 -18.07 4.47 7.19
CA PRO A 120 -18.04 4.96 5.82
C PRO A 120 -16.95 6.04 5.66
N GLY A 121 -16.15 5.95 4.59
CA GLY A 121 -14.98 6.77 4.34
C GLY A 121 -13.66 6.19 4.86
N ARG A 122 -13.69 5.24 5.81
CA ARG A 122 -12.48 4.60 6.34
C ARG A 122 -11.79 3.76 5.28
N ARG A 123 -10.46 3.85 5.23
CA ARG A 123 -9.61 3.04 4.33
C ARG A 123 -8.57 2.27 5.13
N ILE A 124 -8.36 1.02 4.74
CA ILE A 124 -7.35 0.12 5.28
C ILE A 124 -6.43 -0.28 4.14
N ARG A 125 -5.12 -0.16 4.33
CA ARG A 125 -4.11 -0.69 3.41
C ARG A 125 -3.26 -1.72 4.13
N ILE A 126 -3.13 -2.90 3.51
CA ILE A 126 -2.37 -4.05 4.01
C ILE A 126 -1.30 -4.37 2.98
N ASN A 127 -0.04 -4.25 3.39
CA ASN A 127 1.10 -4.61 2.57
C ASN A 127 1.71 -5.91 3.10
N GLY A 128 2.09 -6.79 2.17
CA GLY A 128 2.67 -8.07 2.52
C GLY A 128 3.24 -8.80 1.34
N LYS A 129 3.60 -10.05 1.59
CA LYS A 129 4.15 -10.98 0.60
C LYS A 129 3.62 -12.37 0.86
N THR A 130 3.45 -13.16 -0.19
CA THR A 130 3.19 -14.60 -0.01
C THR A 130 4.49 -15.40 -0.10
N PRO A 131 4.74 -16.38 0.80
CA PRO A 131 5.90 -17.24 0.70
C PRO A 131 5.77 -18.21 -0.49
N PRO A 132 6.89 -18.74 -1.02
CA PRO A 132 6.85 -19.86 -1.96
C PRO A 132 6.04 -21.02 -1.38
N GLY A 133 5.13 -21.58 -2.19
CA GLY A 133 4.28 -22.70 -1.77
C GLY A 133 3.07 -22.32 -0.91
N ALA A 134 2.76 -21.01 -0.76
CA ALA A 134 1.54 -20.55 -0.11
C ALA A 134 0.29 -21.22 -0.68
N LYS A 135 -0.58 -21.72 0.20
CA LYS A 135 -1.85 -22.38 -0.17
C LYS A 135 -3.02 -21.44 -0.01
N ARG A 136 -3.04 -20.69 1.09
CA ARG A 136 -4.13 -19.74 1.39
C ARG A 136 -3.74 -18.74 2.47
N PHE A 137 -4.33 -17.56 2.40
CA PHE A 137 -4.36 -16.60 3.51
C PHE A 137 -5.68 -15.85 3.49
N HIS A 138 -6.03 -15.18 4.58
CA HIS A 138 -7.25 -14.39 4.66
C HIS A 138 -7.05 -13.08 5.41
N VAL A 139 -7.91 -12.12 5.07
CA VAL A 139 -8.07 -10.84 5.77
C VAL A 139 -9.52 -10.75 6.23
N ASP A 140 -9.72 -10.56 7.53
CA ASP A 140 -11.03 -10.44 8.16
C ASP A 140 -11.22 -9.07 8.78
N LEU A 141 -12.37 -8.47 8.52
CA LEU A 141 -12.91 -7.37 9.32
C LEU A 141 -13.81 -7.97 10.40
N GLN A 142 -13.23 -8.17 11.58
CA GLN A 142 -13.84 -8.92 12.67
C GLN A 142 -14.55 -8.01 13.67
N CYS A 143 -15.64 -8.51 14.25
CA CYS A 143 -16.46 -7.77 15.23
C CYS A 143 -15.92 -7.79 16.66
N GLY A 144 -14.75 -8.39 16.87
CA GLY A 144 -14.04 -8.42 18.14
C GLY A 144 -12.64 -9.01 17.97
N PRO A 145 -11.81 -9.07 19.03
CA PRO A 145 -10.41 -9.50 18.93
C PRO A 145 -10.19 -11.02 18.96
N LYS A 146 -11.20 -11.84 19.29
CA LYS A 146 -10.98 -13.27 19.56
C LYS A 146 -10.98 -14.10 18.29
N VAL A 147 -9.88 -14.81 18.02
CA VAL A 147 -9.77 -15.72 16.87
C VAL A 147 -10.26 -17.14 17.23
N ASN A 148 -10.00 -17.60 18.46
CA ASN A 148 -10.28 -18.98 18.89
C ASN A 148 -11.74 -19.23 19.29
N ALA A 149 -12.48 -18.19 19.67
CA ALA A 149 -13.93 -18.20 19.76
C ALA A 149 -14.40 -17.34 18.60
N LYS A 150 -14.87 -17.96 17.51
CA LYS A 150 -15.18 -17.25 16.26
C LYS A 150 -16.20 -16.13 16.53
N GLU A 151 -15.69 -14.91 16.65
CA GLU A 151 -16.51 -13.71 16.64
C GLU A 151 -17.14 -13.56 15.26
N ASP A 152 -18.18 -12.75 15.16
CA ASP A 152 -18.75 -12.42 13.87
C ASP A 152 -17.69 -11.72 13.00
N ILE A 153 -17.68 -12.05 11.71
CA ILE A 153 -16.78 -11.49 10.70
C ILE A 153 -17.66 -10.75 9.69
N ALA A 154 -17.58 -9.42 9.70
CA ALA A 154 -18.36 -8.57 8.81
C ALA A 154 -17.94 -8.74 7.34
N PHE A 155 -16.65 -8.97 7.12
CA PHE A 155 -16.07 -9.21 5.81
C PHE A 155 -14.89 -10.16 5.91
N HIS A 156 -15.02 -11.33 5.29
CA HIS A 156 -13.98 -12.34 5.15
C HIS A 156 -13.48 -12.32 3.71
N PHE A 157 -12.20 -12.01 3.51
CA PHE A 157 -11.54 -12.00 2.21
C PHE A 157 -10.46 -13.10 2.18
N HIS A 158 -10.78 -14.22 1.55
CA HIS A 158 -9.96 -15.43 1.63
C HIS A 158 -9.39 -15.82 0.27
N VAL A 159 -8.07 -15.76 0.17
CA VAL A 159 -7.32 -16.13 -1.03
C VAL A 159 -7.00 -17.61 -0.97
N HIS A 160 -7.48 -18.37 -1.96
CA HIS A 160 -7.26 -19.81 -2.05
C HIS A 160 -6.50 -20.14 -3.33
N PHE A 161 -5.17 -20.18 -3.24
CA PHE A 161 -4.28 -20.37 -4.40
C PHE A 161 -4.53 -21.68 -5.14
N ALA A 162 -4.76 -22.77 -4.40
CA ALA A 162 -4.97 -24.09 -5.01
C ALA A 162 -6.23 -24.16 -5.89
N ASP A 163 -7.24 -23.34 -5.59
CA ASP A 163 -8.50 -23.30 -6.34
C ASP A 163 -8.54 -22.11 -7.32
N ASN A 164 -7.46 -21.35 -7.40
CA ASN A 164 -7.34 -20.13 -8.19
C ASN A 164 -8.52 -19.15 -7.99
N LYS A 165 -8.96 -18.97 -6.74
CA LYS A 165 -10.10 -18.10 -6.40
C LYS A 165 -9.85 -17.27 -5.15
N VAL A 166 -10.58 -16.16 -5.05
CA VAL A 166 -10.77 -15.41 -3.82
C VAL A 166 -12.23 -15.52 -3.41
N VAL A 167 -12.47 -16.01 -2.19
CA VAL A 167 -13.80 -16.12 -1.61
C VAL A 167 -14.06 -14.91 -0.74
N ARG A 168 -15.17 -14.20 -0.97
CA ARG A 168 -15.69 -13.19 -0.05
C ARG A 168 -16.94 -13.70 0.65
N ASN A 169 -17.00 -13.53 1.97
CA ASN A 169 -18.18 -13.89 2.75
C ASN A 169 -18.26 -13.08 4.06
N HIS A 170 -19.22 -13.43 4.90
CA HIS A 170 -19.36 -12.99 6.29
C HIS A 170 -19.62 -14.23 7.16
N PHE A 171 -19.26 -14.14 8.43
CA PHE A 171 -19.55 -15.15 9.44
C PHE A 171 -20.41 -14.51 10.51
N ALA A 172 -21.60 -15.05 10.76
CA ALA A 172 -22.51 -14.52 11.76
C ALA A 172 -23.24 -15.67 12.46
N ALA A 173 -23.46 -15.54 13.77
CA ALA A 173 -24.19 -16.55 14.56
C ALA A 173 -23.64 -17.98 14.34
N SER A 174 -22.32 -18.10 14.34
CA SER A 174 -21.58 -19.35 14.14
C SER A 174 -21.75 -20.01 12.75
N LYS A 175 -22.20 -19.28 11.72
CA LYS A 175 -22.41 -19.79 10.37
C LYS A 175 -21.82 -18.87 9.31
N TRP A 176 -21.28 -19.48 8.26
CA TRP A 176 -20.91 -18.76 7.04
C TRP A 176 -22.16 -18.41 6.24
N GLY A 177 -22.13 -17.24 5.60
CA GLY A 177 -23.11 -16.84 4.61
C GLY A 177 -22.91 -17.48 3.24
N LYS A 178 -23.46 -16.82 2.22
CA LYS A 178 -23.27 -17.19 0.81
C LYS A 178 -21.93 -16.68 0.27
N ASP A 179 -21.13 -17.56 -0.32
CA ASP A 179 -19.86 -17.19 -0.96
C ASP A 179 -20.07 -16.29 -2.20
N GLU A 180 -19.16 -15.33 -2.37
CA GLU A 180 -18.92 -14.62 -3.62
C GLU A 180 -17.52 -14.95 -4.12
N CYS A 181 -17.41 -15.46 -5.36
CA CYS A 181 -16.15 -16.00 -5.90
C CYS A 181 -15.78 -15.42 -7.28
N ASP A 182 -16.46 -14.35 -7.71
CA ASP A 182 -16.15 -13.65 -8.95
C ASP A 182 -14.81 -12.88 -8.86
N GLY A 183 -14.21 -12.57 -10.02
CA GLY A 183 -12.99 -11.75 -10.12
C GLY A 183 -11.68 -12.53 -10.35
N GLY A 184 -11.65 -13.85 -10.10
CA GLY A 184 -10.47 -14.68 -10.32
C GLY A 184 -9.37 -14.51 -9.25
N MET A 185 -8.10 -14.63 -9.66
CA MET A 185 -6.94 -14.58 -8.77
C MET A 185 -6.06 -13.36 -9.08
N PRO A 186 -6.06 -12.32 -8.21
CA PRO A 186 -5.22 -11.13 -8.38
C PRO A 186 -3.85 -11.26 -7.70
N PHE A 187 -3.57 -12.37 -7.01
CA PHE A 187 -2.32 -12.61 -6.28
C PHE A 187 -1.44 -13.61 -7.01
N LYS A 188 -0.12 -13.50 -6.81
CA LYS A 188 0.88 -14.46 -7.28
C LYS A 188 1.64 -15.00 -6.09
N ILE A 189 1.84 -16.32 -6.05
CA ILE A 189 2.63 -16.99 -5.00
C ILE A 189 4.08 -16.51 -5.10
N GLY A 190 4.65 -16.08 -3.98
CA GLY A 190 6.03 -15.59 -3.92
C GLY A 190 6.15 -14.07 -4.11
N ASP A 191 5.09 -13.40 -4.55
CA ASP A 191 5.09 -11.97 -4.85
C ASP A 191 4.56 -11.13 -3.67
N TYR A 192 4.91 -9.85 -3.71
CA TYR A 192 4.36 -8.82 -2.86
C TYR A 192 2.93 -8.47 -3.26
N PHE A 193 2.15 -8.00 -2.30
CA PHE A 193 0.80 -7.52 -2.53
C PHE A 193 0.48 -6.27 -1.69
N GLU A 194 -0.36 -5.42 -2.25
CA GLU A 194 -1.15 -4.42 -1.55
C GLU A 194 -2.62 -4.84 -1.61
N ILE A 195 -3.29 -4.90 -0.46
CA ILE A 195 -4.75 -4.96 -0.36
C ILE A 195 -5.23 -3.62 0.19
N PHE A 196 -6.10 -2.96 -0.56
CA PHE A 196 -6.73 -1.70 -0.15
C PHE A 196 -8.24 -1.89 -0.02
N ILE A 197 -8.77 -1.69 1.18
CA ILE A 197 -10.19 -1.82 1.50
C ILE A 197 -10.75 -0.43 1.84
N HIS A 198 -11.74 0.02 1.09
CA HIS A 198 -12.46 1.27 1.35
C HIS A 198 -13.90 0.94 1.77
N CYS A 199 -14.29 1.38 2.96
CA CYS A 199 -15.67 1.26 3.42
C CYS A 199 -16.50 2.42 2.87
N TYR A 200 -17.51 2.10 2.07
CA TYR A 200 -18.58 3.02 1.70
C TYR A 200 -19.81 2.77 2.59
N GLN A 201 -20.87 3.53 2.36
CA GLN A 201 -22.13 3.41 3.11
C GLN A 201 -22.70 1.98 3.07
N ASP A 202 -22.68 1.34 1.90
CA ASP A 202 -23.35 0.05 1.68
C ASP A 202 -22.41 -1.10 1.30
N ILE A 203 -21.13 -0.81 1.03
CA ILE A 203 -20.17 -1.79 0.51
C ILE A 203 -18.76 -1.64 1.10
N TYR A 204 -18.00 -2.72 1.11
CA TYR A 204 -16.54 -2.68 1.09
C TYR A 204 -16.05 -2.79 -0.35
N ARG A 205 -15.28 -1.81 -0.81
CA ARG A 205 -14.60 -1.85 -2.11
C ARG A 205 -13.16 -2.27 -1.92
N VAL A 206 -12.73 -3.29 -2.64
CA VAL A 206 -11.37 -3.85 -2.56
C VAL A 206 -10.61 -3.56 -3.85
N ARG A 207 -9.37 -3.09 -3.68
CA ARG A 207 -8.34 -3.07 -4.72
C ARG A 207 -7.18 -3.96 -4.31
N VAL A 208 -6.59 -4.63 -5.29
CA VAL A 208 -5.36 -5.41 -5.11
C VAL A 208 -4.32 -4.84 -6.07
N ASN A 209 -3.16 -4.45 -5.55
CA ASN A 209 -2.07 -3.83 -6.32
C ASN A 209 -2.57 -2.65 -7.19
N GLY A 210 -3.30 -1.71 -6.57
CA GLY A 210 -3.90 -0.55 -7.25
C GLY A 210 -5.11 -0.83 -8.15
N ASN A 211 -5.37 -2.08 -8.55
CA ASN A 211 -6.45 -2.44 -9.46
C ASN A 211 -7.74 -2.78 -8.71
N ARG A 212 -8.90 -2.29 -9.18
CA ARG A 212 -10.20 -2.67 -8.61
C ARG A 212 -10.43 -4.18 -8.76
N PHE A 213 -10.74 -4.84 -7.64
CA PHE A 213 -10.98 -6.27 -7.61
C PHE A 213 -12.46 -6.60 -7.40
N CYS A 214 -13.04 -6.20 -6.27
CA CYS A 214 -14.44 -6.50 -5.96
C CYS A 214 -15.12 -5.40 -5.14
N ASP A 215 -16.45 -5.43 -5.13
CA ASP A 215 -17.29 -4.73 -4.16
C ASP A 215 -18.05 -5.82 -3.37
N PHE A 216 -18.10 -5.72 -2.04
CA PHE A 216 -18.85 -6.64 -1.17
C PHE A 216 -19.89 -5.85 -0.39
N ILE A 217 -21.16 -6.20 -0.55
CA ILE A 217 -22.26 -5.52 0.15
C ILE A 217 -22.20 -5.83 1.65
N HIS A 218 -22.41 -4.82 2.49
CA HIS A 218 -22.45 -4.99 3.94
C HIS A 218 -23.57 -5.96 4.32
N ARG A 219 -23.19 -7.12 4.87
CA ARG A 219 -24.13 -8.12 5.43
C ARG A 219 -24.22 -8.02 6.96
N ILE A 220 -23.18 -7.46 7.57
CA ILE A 220 -23.16 -6.96 8.94
C ILE A 220 -22.87 -5.47 8.82
N SER A 221 -23.52 -4.66 9.66
CA SER A 221 -23.28 -3.21 9.68
C SER A 221 -21.80 -2.91 9.91
N CYS A 222 -21.23 -2.00 9.12
CA CYS A 222 -19.79 -1.78 9.12
C CYS A 222 -19.25 -1.31 10.48
N ASP A 223 -20.03 -0.56 11.27
CA ASP A 223 -19.67 -0.11 12.62
C ASP A 223 -19.35 -1.24 13.59
N LYS A 224 -19.79 -2.47 13.29
CA LYS A 224 -19.48 -3.65 14.09
C LYS A 224 -18.08 -4.16 13.85
N ALA A 225 -17.45 -3.87 12.72
CA ALA A 225 -16.07 -4.27 12.46
C ALA A 225 -15.11 -3.41 13.31
N THR A 226 -14.44 -4.06 14.26
CA THR A 226 -13.56 -3.39 15.22
C THR A 226 -12.11 -3.82 15.11
N HIS A 227 -11.82 -4.92 14.40
CA HIS A 227 -10.47 -5.47 14.27
C HIS A 227 -10.19 -5.89 12.83
N VAL A 228 -8.95 -5.71 12.40
CA VAL A 228 -8.42 -6.39 11.21
C VAL A 228 -7.66 -7.62 11.70
N VAL A 229 -8.00 -8.77 11.15
CA VAL A 229 -7.27 -10.02 11.37
C VAL A 229 -6.66 -10.49 10.04
N VAL A 230 -5.37 -10.81 10.04
CA VAL A 230 -4.70 -11.41 8.88
C VAL A 230 -4.01 -12.70 9.32
N ASP A 231 -4.34 -13.81 8.65
CA ASP A 231 -3.83 -15.13 9.01
C ASP A 231 -3.69 -16.08 7.81
N GLY A 232 -2.87 -17.12 7.96
CA GLY A 232 -2.51 -18.08 6.94
C GLY A 232 -1.14 -17.80 6.31
N ASP A 233 -0.95 -18.32 5.09
CA ASP A 233 0.34 -18.35 4.38
C ASP A 233 0.69 -16.98 3.76
N CYS A 234 0.98 -15.99 4.60
CA CYS A 234 1.46 -14.67 4.19
C CYS A 234 2.42 -14.07 5.22
N GLU A 235 3.22 -13.11 4.76
CA GLU A 235 4.00 -12.20 5.61
C GLU A 235 3.36 -10.81 5.48
N VAL A 236 3.01 -10.18 6.60
CA VAL A 236 2.47 -8.82 6.61
C VAL A 236 3.54 -7.88 7.10
N SER A 237 3.88 -6.87 6.29
CA SER A 237 4.85 -5.85 6.68
C SER A 237 4.21 -4.63 7.32
N GLN A 238 3.01 -4.27 6.87
CA GLN A 238 2.36 -3.06 7.33
C GLN A 238 0.85 -3.13 7.19
N ILE A 239 0.14 -2.60 8.19
CA ILE A 239 -1.28 -2.26 8.06
C ILE A 239 -1.45 -0.81 8.47
N THR A 240 -2.02 -0.01 7.57
CA THR A 240 -2.30 1.41 7.80
C THR A 240 -3.79 1.69 7.69
N PHE A 241 -4.22 2.68 8.47
CA PHE A 241 -5.58 3.18 8.50
C PHE A 241 -5.53 4.64 8.08
N ASP A 242 -6.19 4.99 6.97
CA ASP A 242 -6.38 6.41 6.68
C ASP A 242 -7.44 6.96 7.65
N PRO A 243 -7.32 8.23 8.08
CA PRO A 243 -8.35 8.85 8.90
C PRO A 243 -9.71 8.79 8.19
N CYS A 244 -10.78 8.56 8.97
CA CYS A 244 -12.15 8.80 8.49
C CYS A 244 -12.21 10.32 8.26
N ASP A 245 -12.33 10.79 7.02
CA ASP A 245 -12.49 12.23 6.76
C ASP A 245 -13.82 12.66 7.39
N GLU A 246 -13.79 13.16 8.63
CA GLU A 246 -14.97 13.74 9.29
C GLU A 246 -15.49 14.99 8.56
N SER A 247 -14.70 15.51 7.62
CA SER A 247 -15.02 16.67 6.79
C SER A 247 -15.56 16.34 5.39
N ALA A 248 -15.56 15.06 4.98
CA ALA A 248 -16.13 14.68 3.70
C ALA A 248 -17.67 14.69 3.81
N PRO A 249 -18.39 15.35 2.88
CA PRO A 249 -19.84 15.26 2.87
C PRO A 249 -20.26 13.79 2.69
N PRO A 250 -21.40 13.38 3.27
CA PRO A 250 -21.95 12.06 2.99
C PRO A 250 -22.18 11.95 1.48
N CYS A 251 -21.46 11.04 0.84
CA CYS A 251 -21.67 10.65 -0.56
C CYS A 251 -22.84 9.68 -0.65
#